data_AF-A0A1Q8Q2T1-F1
#
_entry.id   AF-A0A1Q8Q2T1-F1
#
_cell.length_a   1.000
_cell.length_b   1.000
_cell.length_c   1.000
_cell.angle_alpha   90.00
_cell.angle_beta   90.00
_cell.angle_gamma   90.00
#
_symmetry.space_group_name_H-M   'P 1'
#
loop_
_entity.id
_entity.type
_entity.pdbx_description
1 polymer ?
#
loop_
_entity_poly.entity_id
_entity_poly.type
_entity_poly.pdbx_seq_one_letter_code
_entity_poly.pdbx_strand_id
1 'polypeptide(L)'
;MTFPTFEDFINEYKKYQKFLDSDSAKEVYDFLREEDNVFRLINSNNNGKNALFGVLPDLESNFQNKSDFDFNEGFVKQCVGSMVKFILGQFGYHATVQRDMPKGSFIYFTSSMRYEYREGTEKFKLIQKFEIVPITDSEHKKEEK
;
A
#
# COMPACT_ATOMS: atom_id res chain seq x y z
N MET A 1 13.12 17.20 1.30
CA MET A 1 13.17 15.73 1.22
C MET A 1 11.93 15.30 0.45
N THR A 2 12.09 14.59 -0.67
CA THR A 2 10.97 14.09 -1.49
C THR A 2 10.62 12.68 -1.06
N PHE A 3 9.34 12.31 -1.12
CA PHE A 3 8.93 10.97 -0.75
C PHE A 3 9.52 9.93 -1.72
N PRO A 4 10.10 8.80 -1.23
CA PRO A 4 10.90 7.92 -2.07
C PRO A 4 10.18 7.36 -3.31
N THR A 5 10.93 7.25 -4.40
CA THR A 5 10.50 6.73 -5.70
C THR A 5 10.69 5.21 -5.82
N PHE A 6 10.18 4.62 -6.90
CA PHE A 6 10.40 3.20 -7.18
C PHE A 6 11.88 2.90 -7.41
N GLU A 7 12.60 3.81 -8.05
CA GLU A 7 14.03 3.72 -8.27
C GLU A 7 14.82 3.74 -6.95
N ASP A 8 14.40 4.55 -5.97
CA ASP A 8 14.97 4.51 -4.61
C ASP A 8 14.75 3.16 -3.94
N PHE A 9 13.54 2.58 -4.07
CA PHE A 9 13.23 1.25 -3.57
C PHE A 9 14.11 0.17 -4.22
N ILE A 10 14.23 0.18 -5.55
CA ILE A 10 15.03 -0.79 -6.30
C ILE A 10 16.52 -0.64 -5.96
N ASN A 11 16.98 0.58 -5.68
CA ASN A 11 18.34 0.84 -5.24
C ASN A 11 18.64 0.30 -3.84
N GLU A 12 17.71 0.42 -2.91
CA GLU A 12 17.84 -0.16 -1.56
C GLU A 12 17.72 -1.69 -1.59
N TYR A 13 16.78 -2.23 -2.37
CA TYR A 13 16.49 -3.66 -2.46
C TYR A 13 17.06 -4.27 -3.75
N LYS A 14 18.38 -4.33 -3.85
CA LYS A 14 19.10 -4.82 -5.06
C LYS A 14 18.66 -6.20 -5.57
N LYS A 15 18.08 -7.07 -4.73
CA LYS A 15 17.51 -8.36 -5.19
C LYS A 15 16.36 -8.19 -6.20
N TYR A 16 15.67 -7.05 -6.19
CA TYR A 16 14.53 -6.78 -7.08
C TYR A 16 14.90 -6.01 -8.34
N GLN A 17 16.20 -5.85 -8.64
CA GLN A 17 16.68 -5.13 -9.83
C GLN A 17 16.10 -5.66 -11.15
N LYS A 18 15.69 -6.93 -11.22
CA LYS A 18 15.01 -7.50 -12.39
C LYS A 18 13.69 -6.77 -12.76
N PHE A 19 13.11 -6.04 -11.81
CA PHE A 19 11.87 -5.28 -12.00
C PHE A 19 12.11 -3.80 -12.32
N LEU A 20 13.38 -3.37 -12.51
CA LEU A 20 13.70 -1.96 -12.78
C LEU A 20 12.93 -1.43 -14.01
N ASP A 21 12.81 -2.26 -15.05
CA ASP A 21 12.12 -1.93 -16.30
C ASP A 21 10.69 -2.49 -16.36
N SER A 22 10.12 -2.93 -15.23
CA SER A 22 8.73 -3.41 -15.18
C SER A 22 7.78 -2.26 -14.87
N ASP A 23 6.97 -1.90 -15.85
CA ASP A 23 5.92 -0.89 -15.68
C ASP A 23 4.93 -1.31 -14.60
N SER A 24 4.53 -2.59 -14.55
CA SER A 24 3.60 -3.08 -13.54
C SER A 24 4.17 -3.02 -12.12
N ALA A 25 5.47 -3.30 -11.95
CA ALA A 25 6.12 -3.18 -10.64
C ALA A 25 6.14 -1.72 -10.16
N LYS A 26 6.40 -0.78 -11.08
CA LYS A 26 6.38 0.65 -10.81
C LYS A 26 4.97 1.14 -10.49
N GLU A 27 3.96 0.75 -11.26
CA GLU A 27 2.55 1.07 -11.00
C GLU A 27 2.09 0.56 -9.63
N VAL A 28 2.48 -0.67 -9.24
CA VAL A 28 2.18 -1.21 -7.91
C VAL A 28 2.86 -0.39 -6.81
N TYR A 29 4.13 -0.01 -6.99
CA TYR A 29 4.82 0.84 -6.02
C TYR A 29 4.16 2.21 -5.89
N ASP A 30 3.80 2.83 -7.02
CA ASP A 30 3.14 4.12 -7.07
C ASP A 30 1.74 4.07 -6.44
N PHE A 31 0.98 3.01 -6.67
CA PHE A 31 -0.27 2.77 -5.96
C PHE A 31 -0.07 2.68 -4.44
N LEU A 32 0.90 1.88 -3.98
CA LEU A 32 1.14 1.67 -2.54
C LEU A 32 1.61 2.93 -1.80
N ARG A 33 2.26 3.85 -2.50
CA ARG A 33 2.83 5.08 -1.92
C ARG A 33 1.89 6.28 -1.95
N GLU A 34 0.74 6.19 -2.64
CA GLU A 34 -0.31 7.22 -2.60
C GLU A 34 -0.76 7.46 -1.15
N GLU A 35 -1.05 8.72 -0.82
CA GLU A 35 -1.32 9.17 0.54
C GLU A 35 -2.46 8.37 1.19
N ASP A 36 -3.54 8.13 0.45
CA ASP A 36 -4.70 7.36 0.92
C ASP A 36 -4.36 5.88 1.16
N ASN A 37 -3.53 5.29 0.32
CA ASN A 37 -3.12 3.90 0.47
C ASN A 37 -2.14 3.73 1.63
N VAL A 38 -1.22 4.68 1.81
CA VAL A 38 -0.35 4.75 3.00
C VAL A 38 -1.19 4.90 4.28
N PHE A 39 -2.20 5.78 4.27
CA PHE A 39 -3.15 5.91 5.37
C PHE A 39 -3.81 4.58 5.70
N ARG A 40 -4.34 3.88 4.68
CA ARG A 40 -5.03 2.59 4.85
C ARG A 40 -4.09 1.49 5.36
N LEU A 41 -2.85 1.44 4.90
CA LEU A 41 -1.81 0.52 5.38
C LEU A 41 -1.54 0.74 6.87
N ILE A 42 -1.30 1.99 7.27
CA ILE A 42 -1.05 2.40 8.66
C ILE A 42 -2.27 2.11 9.53
N ASN A 43 -3.46 2.52 9.09
CA ASN A 43 -4.70 2.34 9.82
C ASN A 43 -5.01 0.84 10.02
N SER A 44 -4.85 0.02 8.98
CA SER A 44 -5.02 -1.44 9.09
C SER A 44 -4.05 -2.03 10.12
N ASN A 45 -2.78 -1.62 10.08
CA ASN A 45 -1.77 -2.06 11.04
C ASN A 45 -2.12 -1.66 12.49
N ASN A 46 -2.49 -0.40 12.71
CA ASN A 46 -2.84 0.14 14.03
C ASN A 46 -4.12 -0.50 14.60
N ASN A 47 -5.06 -0.92 13.76
CA ASN A 47 -6.24 -1.68 14.15
C ASN A 47 -5.95 -3.16 14.45
N GLY A 48 -4.67 -3.51 14.62
CA GLY A 48 -4.27 -4.86 14.92
C GLY A 48 -4.65 -5.82 13.80
N LYS A 49 -4.56 -5.39 12.53
CA LYS A 49 -4.57 -6.26 11.36
C LYS A 49 -3.20 -6.24 10.69
N ASN A 50 -3.08 -6.99 9.61
CA ASN A 50 -1.95 -6.98 8.71
C ASN A 50 -1.94 -5.67 7.90
N ALA A 51 -0.78 -5.05 7.68
CA ALA A 51 -0.75 -3.74 7.00
C ALA A 51 -1.41 -3.81 5.60
N LEU A 52 -1.00 -4.79 4.79
CA LEU A 52 -1.55 -5.02 3.44
C LEU A 52 -3.07 -5.23 3.40
N PHE A 53 -3.69 -5.69 4.49
CA PHE A 53 -5.14 -5.89 4.56
C PHE A 53 -5.93 -4.62 4.21
N GLY A 54 -5.36 -3.43 4.49
CA GLY A 54 -5.99 -2.16 4.19
C GLY A 54 -6.18 -1.87 2.70
N VAL A 55 -5.33 -2.43 1.83
CA VAL A 55 -5.25 -2.10 0.39
C VAL A 55 -5.37 -3.31 -0.54
N LEU A 56 -5.33 -4.53 0.01
CA LEU A 56 -5.33 -5.76 -0.79
C LEU A 56 -6.50 -5.92 -1.77
N PRO A 57 -7.77 -5.59 -1.44
CA PRO A 57 -8.87 -5.70 -2.40
C PRO A 57 -8.60 -4.92 -3.68
N ASP A 58 -8.11 -3.68 -3.55
CA ASP A 58 -7.86 -2.79 -4.69
C ASP A 58 -6.56 -3.17 -5.39
N LEU A 59 -5.54 -3.58 -4.63
CA LEU A 59 -4.28 -4.07 -5.17
C LEU A 59 -4.51 -5.30 -6.08
N GLU A 60 -5.26 -6.30 -5.62
CA GLU A 60 -5.57 -7.48 -6.43
C GLU A 60 -6.48 -7.12 -7.61
N SER A 61 -7.48 -6.27 -7.40
CA SER A 61 -8.40 -5.84 -8.46
C SER A 61 -7.69 -5.11 -9.61
N ASN A 62 -6.80 -4.17 -9.28
CA ASN A 62 -6.16 -3.29 -10.26
C ASN A 62 -4.96 -3.92 -10.97
N PHE A 63 -4.29 -4.87 -10.32
CA PHE A 63 -3.01 -5.42 -10.81
C PHE A 63 -3.01 -6.94 -11.01
N GLN A 64 -4.17 -7.60 -10.89
CA GLN A 64 -4.31 -8.98 -11.35
C GLN A 64 -3.98 -9.09 -12.85
N ASN A 65 -3.37 -10.22 -13.25
CA ASN A 65 -3.07 -10.57 -14.64
C ASN A 65 -2.00 -9.72 -15.34
N LYS A 66 -1.13 -9.01 -14.61
CA LYS A 66 0.05 -8.34 -15.17
C LYS A 66 1.16 -9.35 -15.46
N SER A 67 1.51 -9.55 -16.72
CA SER A 67 2.45 -10.60 -17.16
C SER A 67 3.89 -10.38 -16.72
N ASP A 68 4.31 -9.13 -16.55
CA ASP A 68 5.66 -8.74 -16.11
C ASP A 68 5.79 -8.63 -14.57
N PHE A 69 4.67 -8.77 -13.85
CA PHE A 69 4.62 -8.69 -12.38
C PHE A 69 3.49 -9.56 -11.80
N ASP A 70 3.55 -10.87 -12.03
CA ASP A 70 2.48 -11.82 -11.69
C ASP A 70 2.43 -12.17 -10.18
N PHE A 71 1.29 -11.87 -9.54
CA PHE A 71 1.04 -12.18 -8.12
C PHE A 71 0.94 -13.68 -7.79
N ASN A 72 0.84 -14.57 -8.79
CA ASN A 72 1.01 -16.00 -8.55
C ASN A 72 2.45 -16.34 -8.14
N GLU A 73 3.43 -15.54 -8.57
CA GLU A 73 4.83 -15.76 -8.23
C GLU A 73 5.15 -15.35 -6.79
N GLY A 74 5.74 -16.28 -6.03
CA GLY A 74 6.18 -16.01 -4.66
C GLY A 74 7.19 -14.85 -4.57
N PHE A 75 8.06 -14.70 -5.58
CA PHE A 75 9.05 -13.63 -5.62
C PHE A 75 8.43 -12.24 -5.79
N VAL A 76 7.40 -12.13 -6.64
CA VAL A 76 6.63 -10.88 -6.83
C VAL A 76 5.90 -10.51 -5.55
N LYS A 77 5.23 -11.46 -4.89
CA LYS A 77 4.56 -11.21 -3.60
C LYS A 77 5.51 -10.73 -2.51
N GLN A 78 6.72 -11.29 -2.44
CA GLN A 78 7.76 -10.82 -1.53
C GLN A 78 8.26 -9.41 -1.89
N CYS A 79 8.31 -9.08 -3.19
CA CYS A 79 8.64 -7.74 -3.68
C CYS A 79 7.61 -6.73 -3.15
N VAL A 80 6.31 -6.99 -3.34
CA VAL A 80 5.22 -6.16 -2.80
C VAL A 80 5.34 -5.98 -1.29
N GLY A 81 5.58 -7.07 -0.53
CA GLY A 81 5.80 -6.97 0.91
C GLY A 81 7.01 -6.10 1.29
N SER A 82 8.06 -6.11 0.47
CA SER A 82 9.25 -5.28 0.66
C SER A 82 9.00 -3.81 0.29
N MET A 83 8.17 -3.53 -0.72
CA MET A 83 7.72 -2.18 -1.06
C MET A 83 6.96 -1.56 0.12
N VAL A 84 5.99 -2.29 0.69
CA VAL A 84 5.26 -1.84 1.88
C VAL A 84 6.21 -1.60 3.06
N LYS A 85 7.17 -2.49 3.28
CA LYS A 85 8.19 -2.30 4.32
C LYS A 85 9.01 -1.02 4.11
N PHE A 86 9.43 -0.76 2.87
CA PHE A 86 10.22 0.43 2.53
C PHE A 86 9.43 1.73 2.74
N ILE A 87 8.17 1.75 2.27
CA ILE A 87 7.23 2.87 2.39
C ILE A 87 6.93 3.15 3.86
N LEU A 88 6.46 2.15 4.61
CA LEU A 88 6.09 2.33 6.03
C LEU A 88 7.30 2.70 6.90
N GLY A 89 8.50 2.23 6.55
CA GLY A 89 9.74 2.63 7.22
C GLY A 89 9.99 4.14 7.16
N GLN A 90 9.52 4.83 6.12
CA GLN A 90 9.62 6.29 6.03
C GLN A 90 8.77 7.02 7.07
N PHE A 91 7.76 6.35 7.64
CA PHE A 91 6.87 6.87 8.69
C PHE A 91 7.20 6.28 10.07
N GLY A 92 8.37 5.66 10.23
CA GLY A 92 8.82 5.11 11.50
C GLY A 92 8.21 3.75 11.87
N TYR A 93 7.57 3.06 10.92
CA TYR A 93 7.00 1.73 11.14
C TYR A 93 8.00 0.62 10.76
N HIS A 94 8.31 -0.25 11.72
CA HIS A 94 9.29 -1.33 11.55
C HIS A 94 8.61 -2.68 11.58
N ALA A 95 8.92 -3.52 10.60
CA ALA A 95 8.32 -4.84 10.47
C ALA A 95 8.70 -5.73 11.67
N THR A 96 7.72 -6.39 12.29
CA THR A 96 7.94 -7.21 13.49
C THR A 96 7.64 -8.68 13.25
N VAL A 97 6.38 -9.01 12.97
CA VAL A 97 5.92 -10.39 12.82
C VAL A 97 5.10 -10.53 11.55
N GLN A 98 5.34 -11.63 10.82
CA GLN A 98 4.47 -12.04 9.74
C GLN A 98 3.25 -12.77 10.32
N ARG A 99 2.06 -12.41 9.88
CA ARG A 99 0.83 -13.10 10.28
C ARG A 99 0.04 -13.57 9.07
N ASP A 100 -0.61 -14.70 9.23
CA ASP A 100 -1.54 -15.21 8.25
C ASP A 100 -2.80 -14.34 8.19
N MET A 101 -3.33 -14.21 6.99
CA MET A 101 -4.62 -13.61 6.74
C MET A 101 -5.72 -14.67 6.87
N PRO A 102 -6.97 -14.29 7.19
CA PRO A 102 -8.06 -15.25 7.23
C PRO A 102 -8.21 -15.94 5.86
N LYS A 103 -8.35 -17.27 5.88
CA LYS A 103 -8.44 -18.07 4.65
C LYS A 103 -9.59 -17.57 3.77
N GLY A 104 -9.32 -17.44 2.47
CA GLY A 104 -10.31 -16.99 1.48
C GLY A 104 -10.57 -15.48 1.46
N SER A 105 -9.83 -14.67 2.22
CA SER A 105 -9.99 -13.21 2.18
C SER A 105 -9.47 -12.59 0.88
N PHE A 106 -8.43 -13.18 0.29
CA PHE A 106 -7.69 -12.67 -0.86
C PHE A 106 -7.22 -13.82 -1.75
N ILE A 107 -6.97 -13.52 -3.02
CA ILE A 107 -6.68 -14.51 -4.06
C ILE A 107 -5.19 -14.92 -4.02
N TYR A 108 -4.29 -13.94 -3.93
CA TYR A 108 -2.86 -14.17 -4.14
C TYR A 108 -2.05 -14.11 -2.85
N PHE A 109 -2.45 -13.24 -1.92
CA PHE A 109 -1.72 -12.97 -0.68
C PHE A 109 -2.36 -13.69 0.51
N THR A 110 -1.60 -14.58 1.16
CA THR A 110 -2.07 -15.36 2.32
C THR A 110 -1.54 -14.87 3.65
N SER A 111 -0.52 -14.00 3.64
CA SER A 111 0.10 -13.45 4.85
C SER A 111 0.78 -12.11 4.53
N SER A 112 1.05 -11.32 5.57
CA SER A 112 1.90 -10.14 5.45
C SER A 112 2.53 -9.77 6.80
N MET A 113 3.44 -8.80 6.77
CA MET A 113 4.01 -8.25 8.00
C MET A 113 3.02 -7.37 8.77
N ARG A 114 3.17 -7.39 10.08
CA ARG A 114 2.82 -6.30 10.99
C ARG A 114 4.01 -5.44 11.28
N TYR A 115 3.72 -4.23 11.74
CA TYR A 115 4.69 -3.20 12.01
C TYR A 115 4.43 -2.57 13.37
N GLU A 116 5.50 -2.12 14.01
CA GLU A 116 5.47 -1.33 15.23
C GLU A 116 6.07 0.04 14.95
N TYR A 117 5.41 1.08 15.46
CA TYR A 117 5.92 2.44 15.37
C TYR A 117 7.10 2.62 16.33
N ARG A 118 8.19 3.21 15.84
CA ARG A 118 9.36 3.57 16.63
C ARG A 118 9.62 5.06 16.50
N GLU A 119 9.37 5.78 17.58
CA GLU A 119 9.55 7.23 17.66
C GLU A 119 11.00 7.63 17.36
N GLY A 120 11.17 8.71 16.60
CA GLY A 120 12.48 9.26 16.20
C GLY A 120 13.09 8.58 14.98
N THR A 121 12.38 7.66 14.32
CA THR A 121 12.85 6.98 13.10
C THR A 121 12.10 7.41 11.83
N GLU A 122 11.01 8.15 12.00
CA GLU A 122 10.22 8.72 10.93
C GLU A 122 10.98 9.81 10.16
N LYS A 123 10.86 9.77 8.85
CA LYS A 123 11.36 10.80 7.92
C LYS A 123 10.22 11.65 7.36
N PHE A 124 9.01 11.10 7.37
CA PHE A 124 7.78 11.72 6.87
C PHE A 124 6.64 11.51 7.86
N LYS A 125 5.66 12.41 7.80
CA LYS A 125 4.43 12.34 8.58
C LYS A 125 3.24 12.51 7.65
N LEU A 126 2.23 11.67 7.82
CA LEU A 126 0.96 11.80 7.13
C LEU A 126 0.09 12.86 7.83
N ILE A 127 -0.47 13.79 7.05
CA ILE A 127 -1.35 14.85 7.57
C ILE A 127 -2.75 14.62 7.00
N GLN A 128 -3.68 14.20 7.87
CA GLN A 128 -5.08 14.03 7.50
C GLN A 128 -5.81 15.38 7.59
N LYS A 129 -6.54 15.73 6.53
CA LYS A 129 -7.39 16.93 6.49
C LYS A 129 -8.82 16.49 6.18
N PHE A 130 -9.76 16.95 6.99
CA PHE A 130 -11.19 16.75 6.77
C PHE A 130 -11.84 18.10 6.53
N GLU A 131 -12.72 18.18 5.53
CA GLU A 131 -13.48 19.37 5.22
C GLU A 131 -14.95 18.99 5.06
N ILE A 132 -15.83 19.78 5.69
CA ILE A 132 -17.28 19.65 5.55
C ILE A 132 -17.72 20.78 4.61
N VAL A 133 -18.25 20.44 3.46
CA VAL A 133 -18.76 21.39 2.48
C VAL A 133 -20.29 21.44 2.50
N PRO A 134 -20.91 22.60 2.25
CA PRO A 134 -22.36 22.72 2.23
C PRO A 134 -22.97 22.00 1.03
N ILE A 135 -24.17 21.44 1.21
CA ILE A 135 -24.98 20.94 0.10
C ILE A 135 -25.55 22.16 -0.63
N THR A 136 -25.17 22.38 -1.89
CA THR A 136 -25.77 23.41 -2.74
C THR A 136 -27.12 22.95 -3.28
N ASP A 137 -28.16 23.79 -3.14
CA ASP A 137 -29.59 23.54 -3.44
C ASP A 137 -29.95 23.15 -4.90
N SER A 138 -28.99 22.82 -5.77
CA SER A 138 -29.24 22.44 -7.17
C SER A 138 -29.70 20.99 -7.39
N GLU A 139 -29.70 20.13 -6.36
CA GLU A 139 -30.05 18.70 -6.49
C GLU A 139 -31.49 18.34 -6.10
N HIS A 140 -32.30 19.28 -5.59
CA HIS A 140 -33.71 19.00 -5.21
C HIS A 140 -34.75 19.30 -6.31
N LYS A 141 -34.36 19.57 -7.56
CA LYS A 141 -35.29 19.91 -8.65
C LYS A 141 -35.39 18.88 -9.79
N LYS A 142 -35.10 17.60 -9.52
CA LYS A 142 -35.29 16.54 -10.53
C LYS A 142 -36.01 15.31 -9.98
N GLU A 143 -37.12 15.48 -9.28
CA GLU A 143 -38.04 14.36 -9.01
C GLU A 143 -39.42 14.91 -8.64
N GLU A 144 -40.04 15.66 -9.55
CA GLU A 144 -41.49 15.90 -9.54
C GLU A 144 -41.89 16.54 -10.89
N LYS A 145 -42.14 15.69 -11.89
CA LYS A 145 -43.06 15.97 -13.00
C LYS A 145 -43.57 14.66 -13.61
#